data_AF-A0A024FF00-F1
#
_entry.id   AF-A0A024FF00-F1
#
_cell.length_a   1.000
_cell.length_b   1.000
_cell.length_c   1.000
_cell.angle_alpha   90.00
_cell.angle_beta   90.00
_cell.angle_gamma   90.00
#
_symmetry.space_group_name_H-M   'P 1'
#
loop_
_entity.id
_entity.type
_entity.pdbx_description
1 polymer ?
#
loop_
_entity_poly.entity_id
_entity_poly.type
_entity_poly.pdbx_seq_one_letter_code
_entity_poly.pdbx_strand_id
1 'polypeptide(L)'
;MLQKSEIRSARAIRSTVSNNIVYNEKGLERIVVENDKADGVTFKNNIINNQGVAFNNFDGGIIEESLELRELSDHIFIPVGIPDDFEAYNGLDFNTIENDLLGVSRKDSKSIGAITGKDVSSPSILDKS
;
A
#
# COMPACT_ATOMS: atom_id res chain seq x y z
N MET A 1 -0.08 25.18 -40.84
CA MET A 1 0.35 25.53 -39.46
C MET A 1 0.15 24.31 -38.60
N LEU A 2 1.18 23.87 -37.88
CA LEU A 2 1.08 22.79 -36.89
C LEU A 2 0.48 23.38 -35.60
N GLN A 3 -0.63 22.84 -35.12
CA GLN A 3 -1.26 23.33 -33.89
C GLN A 3 -0.36 22.97 -32.70
N LYS A 4 -0.15 23.94 -31.78
CA LYS A 4 0.57 23.77 -30.51
C LYS A 4 0.11 22.47 -29.83
N SER A 5 1.06 21.59 -29.49
CA SER A 5 0.86 20.35 -28.76
C SER A 5 -0.28 20.44 -27.75
N GLU A 6 -1.39 19.73 -28.01
CA GLU A 6 -2.34 19.39 -26.96
C GLU A 6 -1.65 18.39 -26.03
N ILE A 7 -1.27 18.83 -24.83
CA ILE A 7 -0.98 17.89 -23.75
C ILE A 7 -2.33 17.28 -23.37
N ARG A 8 -2.60 16.06 -23.86
CA ARG A 8 -3.80 15.33 -23.45
C ARG A 8 -3.57 14.78 -22.05
N SER A 9 -4.41 15.19 -21.10
CA SER A 9 -4.50 14.54 -19.78
C SER A 9 -4.68 13.04 -20.01
N ALA A 10 -3.64 12.26 -19.77
CA ALA A 10 -3.70 10.81 -19.85
C ALA A 10 -4.23 10.30 -18.51
N ARG A 11 -5.47 9.81 -18.51
CA ARG A 11 -6.06 9.15 -17.34
C ARG A 11 -5.27 7.89 -17.01
N ALA A 12 -5.26 7.49 -15.73
CA ALA A 12 -4.75 6.18 -15.33
C ALA A 12 -5.59 5.10 -16.02
N ILE A 13 -4.94 4.18 -16.71
CA ILE A 13 -5.61 3.09 -17.45
C ILE A 13 -4.94 1.78 -17.04
N ARG A 14 -5.77 0.79 -16.65
CA ARG A 14 -5.35 -0.59 -16.33
C ARG A 14 -4.32 -0.65 -15.19
N SER A 15 -4.51 0.14 -14.15
CA SER A 15 -3.66 0.14 -12.96
C SER A 15 -4.33 -0.59 -11.81
N THR A 16 -3.58 -1.41 -11.10
CA THR A 16 -4.04 -2.06 -9.86
C THR A 16 -3.23 -1.53 -8.69
N VAL A 17 -3.92 -1.03 -7.67
CA VAL A 17 -3.34 -0.67 -6.37
C VAL A 17 -3.71 -1.80 -5.41
N SER A 18 -2.73 -2.62 -5.05
CA SER A 18 -2.97 -3.78 -4.20
C SER A 18 -1.88 -4.03 -3.17
N ASN A 19 -2.26 -4.72 -2.09
CA ASN A 19 -1.35 -5.16 -1.03
C ASN A 19 -0.64 -4.00 -0.31
N ASN A 20 -1.25 -2.81 -0.28
CA ASN A 20 -0.72 -1.65 0.42
C ASN A 20 -1.30 -1.57 1.83
N ILE A 21 -0.54 -0.93 2.72
CA ILE A 21 -0.97 -0.58 4.06
C ILE A 21 -0.84 0.94 4.19
N VAL A 22 -1.93 1.60 4.57
CA VAL A 22 -1.99 3.05 4.78
C VAL A 22 -2.30 3.32 6.24
N TYR A 23 -1.57 4.26 6.84
CA TYR A 23 -1.84 4.73 8.19
C TYR A 23 -2.02 6.24 8.17
N ASN A 24 -3.18 6.70 8.63
CA ASN A 24 -3.45 8.13 8.80
C ASN A 24 -3.48 8.45 10.29
N GLU A 25 -2.55 9.26 10.79
CA GLU A 25 -2.56 9.72 12.19
C GLU A 25 -3.86 10.47 12.54
N LYS A 26 -4.45 11.15 11.55
CA LYS A 26 -5.75 11.80 11.64
C LYS A 26 -6.64 11.28 10.53
N GLY A 27 -7.85 10.85 10.88
CA GLY A 27 -8.78 10.30 9.89
C GLY A 27 -9.14 11.30 8.78
N LEU A 28 -9.27 10.78 7.56
CA LEU A 28 -9.54 11.55 6.36
C LEU A 28 -10.80 11.04 5.67
N GLU A 29 -11.74 11.93 5.34
CA GLU A 29 -12.92 11.58 4.55
C GLU A 29 -12.55 11.16 3.11
N ARG A 30 -11.42 11.67 2.61
CA ARG A 30 -10.91 11.41 1.26
C ARG A 30 -9.52 10.79 1.33
N ILE A 31 -9.47 9.46 1.32
CA ILE A 31 -8.22 8.68 1.34
C ILE A 31 -7.62 8.49 -0.06
N VAL A 32 -8.45 8.64 -1.09
CA VAL A 32 -8.04 8.69 -2.49
C VAL A 32 -8.63 9.98 -3.07
N VAL A 33 -7.78 10.79 -3.68
CA VAL A 33 -8.17 12.05 -4.31
C VAL A 33 -8.05 11.92 -5.82
N GLU A 34 -9.20 11.85 -6.47
CA GLU A 34 -9.31 11.85 -7.92
C GLU A 34 -9.33 13.29 -8.44
N ASN A 35 -8.21 13.74 -9.03
CA ASN A 35 -8.15 15.07 -9.68
C ASN A 35 -8.71 15.05 -11.12
N ASP A 36 -8.86 13.84 -11.67
CA ASP A 36 -9.54 13.50 -12.92
C ASP A 36 -10.15 12.10 -12.71
N LYS A 37 -11.03 11.63 -13.60
CA LYS A 37 -11.69 10.32 -13.46
C LYS A 37 -10.66 9.20 -13.33
N ALA A 38 -10.71 8.44 -12.24
CA ALA A 38 -9.84 7.29 -11.99
C ALA A 38 -10.52 5.94 -12.28
N ASP A 39 -11.44 5.89 -13.25
CA ASP A 39 -12.20 4.71 -13.65
C ASP A 39 -11.36 3.54 -14.19
N GLY A 40 -10.08 3.79 -14.48
CA GLY A 40 -9.10 2.77 -14.87
C GLY A 40 -8.26 2.18 -13.73
N VAL A 41 -8.55 2.52 -12.47
CA VAL A 41 -7.81 2.04 -11.28
C VAL A 41 -8.64 1.01 -10.52
N THR A 42 -8.05 -0.15 -10.23
CA THR A 42 -8.65 -1.19 -9.40
C THR A 42 -7.93 -1.26 -8.05
N PHE A 43 -8.69 -1.22 -6.95
CA PHE A 43 -8.16 -1.42 -5.60
C PHE A 43 -8.43 -2.86 -5.14
N LYS A 44 -7.41 -3.55 -4.61
CA LYS A 44 -7.54 -4.93 -4.10
C LYS A 44 -6.67 -5.18 -2.88
N ASN A 45 -7.24 -5.74 -1.82
CA ASN A 45 -6.49 -6.23 -0.66
C ASN A 45 -5.54 -5.16 -0.09
N ASN A 46 -6.02 -3.93 0.04
CA ASN A 46 -5.32 -2.88 0.76
C ASN A 46 -5.93 -2.73 2.15
N ILE A 47 -5.10 -2.38 3.13
CA ILE A 47 -5.55 -2.04 4.48
C ILE A 47 -5.32 -0.56 4.73
N ILE A 48 -6.24 0.05 5.47
CA ILE A 48 -6.06 1.39 6.03
C ILE A 48 -6.41 1.43 7.51
N ASN A 49 -5.62 2.15 8.32
CA ASN A 49 -6.12 2.70 9.59
C ASN A 49 -6.46 4.17 9.35
N ASN A 50 -7.75 4.50 9.40
CA ASN A 50 -8.27 5.85 9.16
C ASN A 50 -8.93 6.47 10.39
N GLN A 51 -8.61 5.96 11.58
CA GLN A 51 -9.12 6.45 12.84
C GLN A 51 -10.66 6.47 12.94
N GLY A 52 -11.34 5.55 12.25
CA GLY A 52 -12.80 5.43 12.28
C GLY A 52 -13.54 6.50 11.49
N VAL A 53 -12.85 7.34 10.72
CA VAL A 53 -13.48 8.31 9.81
C VAL A 53 -13.94 7.57 8.56
N ALA A 54 -15.23 7.68 8.23
CA ALA A 54 -15.80 7.03 7.06
C ALA A 54 -15.15 7.54 5.75
N PHE A 55 -14.98 6.63 4.79
CA PHE A 55 -14.35 6.90 3.50
C PHE A 55 -14.97 6.03 2.39
N ASN A 56 -14.72 6.38 1.13
CA ASN A 56 -15.03 5.49 0.01
C ASN A 56 -14.04 4.32 -0.03
N ASN A 57 -14.52 3.11 0.25
CA ASN A 57 -13.70 1.90 0.31
C ASN A 57 -13.44 1.23 -1.05
N PHE A 58 -13.94 1.82 -2.14
CA PHE A 58 -13.76 1.32 -3.52
C PHE A 58 -14.20 -0.14 -3.67
N ASP A 59 -15.47 -0.40 -3.37
CA ASP A 59 -16.10 -1.73 -3.47
C ASP A 59 -15.38 -2.81 -2.63
N GLY A 60 -14.89 -2.42 -1.46
CA GLY A 60 -14.13 -3.29 -0.56
C GLY A 60 -12.69 -3.53 -1.00
N GLY A 61 -12.17 -2.78 -1.98
CA GLY A 61 -10.75 -2.82 -2.38
C GLY A 61 -9.79 -2.26 -1.34
N ILE A 62 -10.31 -1.47 -0.39
CA ILE A 62 -9.60 -0.92 0.77
C ILE A 62 -10.40 -1.26 2.03
N ILE A 63 -9.78 -1.96 2.97
CA ILE A 63 -10.42 -2.45 4.19
C ILE A 63 -9.88 -1.66 5.38
N GLU A 64 -10.75 -1.17 6.26
CA GLU A 64 -10.32 -0.49 7.48
C GLU A 64 -9.96 -1.50 8.56
N GLU A 65 -8.77 -1.35 9.15
CA GLU A 65 -8.29 -2.15 10.27
C GLU A 65 -7.64 -1.27 11.34
N SER A 66 -7.67 -1.74 12.58
CA SER A 66 -6.92 -1.09 13.66
C SER A 66 -5.46 -1.49 13.59
N LEU A 67 -4.60 -0.58 13.16
CA LEU A 67 -3.15 -0.75 13.10
C LEU A 67 -2.44 0.08 14.16
N GLU A 68 -1.34 -0.43 14.69
CA GLU A 68 -0.40 0.36 15.50
C GLU A 68 0.85 0.67 14.67
N LEU A 69 1.44 1.86 14.85
CA LEU A 69 2.77 2.16 14.31
C LEU A 69 3.81 1.90 15.39
N ARG A 70 4.75 1.01 15.07
CA ARG A 70 5.92 0.74 15.90
C ARG A 70 7.16 1.34 15.27
N GLU A 71 7.93 2.08 16.06
CA GLU A 71 9.26 2.52 15.66
C GLU A 71 10.18 1.30 15.51
N LEU A 72 10.81 1.18 14.35
CA LEU A 72 11.80 0.15 14.08
C LEU A 72 13.21 0.70 14.32
N SER A 73 13.45 1.91 13.84
CA SER A 73 14.68 2.69 14.01
C SER A 73 14.38 4.16 13.75
N ASP A 74 15.37 5.03 13.96
CA ASP A 74 15.24 6.47 13.71
C ASP A 74 14.62 6.73 12.33
N HIS A 75 13.46 7.39 12.33
CA HIS A 75 12.67 7.76 11.16
C HIS A 75 12.03 6.59 10.37
N ILE A 76 12.08 5.36 10.87
CA ILE A 76 11.45 4.20 10.25
C ILE A 76 10.40 3.64 11.19
N PHE A 77 9.15 3.74 10.75
CA PHE A 77 7.99 3.18 11.43
C PHE A 77 7.39 2.08 10.59
N ILE A 78 6.86 1.06 11.27
CA ILE A 78 6.22 -0.06 10.62
C ILE A 78 4.83 -0.30 11.21
N PRO A 79 3.84 -0.70 10.38
CA PRO A 79 2.54 -1.09 10.88
C PRO A 79 2.62 -2.47 11.55
N VAL A 80 1.95 -2.63 12.68
CA VAL A 80 1.69 -3.91 13.34
C VAL A 80 0.18 -4.06 13.61
N GLY A 81 -0.27 -5.30 13.82
CA GLY A 81 -1.69 -5.60 14.01
C GLY A 81 -2.46 -5.94 12.72
N ILE A 82 -1.76 -6.25 11.63
CA ILE A 82 -2.38 -6.78 10.40
C ILE A 82 -2.97 -8.16 10.72
N PRO A 83 -4.23 -8.45 10.36
CA PRO A 83 -4.83 -9.77 10.59
C PRO A 83 -4.07 -10.90 9.86
N ASP A 84 -3.81 -12.01 10.55
CA ASP A 84 -3.08 -13.16 10.00
C ASP A 84 -3.82 -13.85 8.84
N ASP A 85 -5.15 -13.73 8.79
CA ASP A 85 -6.02 -14.25 7.74
C ASP A 85 -6.20 -13.28 6.56
N PHE A 86 -5.61 -12.09 6.61
CA PHE A 86 -5.58 -11.15 5.49
C PHE A 86 -4.54 -11.57 4.46
N GLU A 87 -5.01 -12.22 3.39
CA GLU A 87 -4.12 -12.71 2.34
C GLU A 87 -3.85 -11.65 1.26
N ALA A 88 -2.62 -11.66 0.74
CA ALA A 88 -2.23 -10.85 -0.40
C ALA A 88 -2.99 -11.22 -1.68
N TYR A 89 -3.27 -10.22 -2.50
CA TYR A 89 -3.73 -10.39 -3.86
C TYR A 89 -2.56 -10.79 -4.78
N ASN A 90 -2.65 -11.99 -5.37
CA ASN A 90 -1.68 -12.52 -6.32
C ASN A 90 -1.89 -11.93 -7.73
N GLY A 91 -1.52 -10.67 -7.89
CA GLY A 91 -1.56 -9.94 -9.16
C GLY A 91 -0.42 -10.28 -10.12
N LEU A 92 -0.30 -9.49 -11.18
CA LEU A 92 0.81 -9.60 -12.15
C LEU A 92 2.16 -9.52 -11.42
N ASP A 93 3.05 -10.46 -11.72
CA ASP A 93 4.41 -10.57 -11.18
C ASP A 93 4.51 -10.64 -9.65
N PHE A 94 3.41 -10.85 -8.92
CA PHE A 94 3.45 -10.95 -7.45
C PHE A 94 4.42 -12.03 -6.97
N ASN A 95 4.45 -13.16 -7.66
CA ASN A 95 5.34 -14.29 -7.34
C ASN A 95 6.83 -14.02 -7.61
N THR A 96 7.17 -12.90 -8.24
CA THR A 96 8.57 -12.49 -8.49
C THR A 96 9.17 -11.71 -7.30
N ILE A 97 8.33 -11.30 -6.34
CA ILE A 97 8.77 -10.58 -5.14
C ILE A 97 9.20 -11.61 -4.09
N GLU A 98 10.47 -11.99 -4.11
CA GLU A 98 11.01 -13.07 -3.28
C GLU A 98 11.36 -12.65 -1.84
N ASN A 99 11.67 -11.37 -1.63
CA ASN A 99 12.05 -10.82 -0.33
C ASN A 99 11.31 -9.49 -0.07
N ASP A 100 11.18 -9.13 1.20
CA ASP A 100 10.65 -7.85 1.63
C ASP A 100 11.73 -6.77 1.75
N LEU A 101 11.36 -5.56 2.19
CA LEU A 101 12.28 -4.42 2.30
C LEU A 101 13.46 -4.68 3.27
N LEU A 102 13.33 -5.59 4.22
CA LEU A 102 14.38 -5.95 5.18
C LEU A 102 15.19 -7.17 4.73
N GLY A 103 14.91 -7.71 3.54
CA GLY A 103 15.55 -8.91 3.01
C GLY A 103 14.96 -10.22 3.55
N VAL A 104 13.82 -10.17 4.25
CA VAL A 104 13.15 -11.37 4.76
C VAL A 104 12.43 -12.06 3.60
N SER A 105 12.62 -13.38 3.49
CA SER A 105 12.02 -14.18 2.42
C SER A 105 10.49 -14.18 2.50
N ARG A 106 9.84 -14.01 1.35
CA ARG A 106 8.37 -14.04 1.19
C ARG A 106 7.82 -15.38 0.76
N LYS A 107 8.67 -16.39 0.54
CA LYS A 107 8.29 -17.67 -0.07
C LYS A 107 7.10 -18.36 0.62
N ASP A 108 7.05 -18.28 1.95
CA ASP A 108 5.99 -18.88 2.79
C ASP A 108 5.11 -17.81 3.46
N SER A 109 5.13 -16.58 2.93
CA SER A 109 4.43 -15.43 3.50
C SER A 109 3.28 -15.00 2.58
N LYS A 110 2.08 -14.87 3.16
CA LYS A 110 0.90 -14.32 2.50
C LYS A 110 0.62 -12.86 2.89
N SER A 111 1.53 -12.26 3.64
CA SER A 111 1.39 -10.89 4.17
C SER A 111 1.48 -9.84 3.07
N ILE A 112 0.78 -8.73 3.30
CA ILE A 112 0.80 -7.52 2.49
C ILE A 112 1.76 -6.46 3.06
N GLY A 113 1.96 -5.36 2.34
CA GLY A 113 2.83 -4.26 2.76
C GLY A 113 4.29 -4.45 2.38
N ALA A 114 5.13 -3.48 2.74
CA ALA A 114 6.55 -3.46 2.38
C ALA A 114 7.40 -4.47 3.17
N ILE A 115 6.93 -4.87 4.35
CA ILE A 115 7.58 -5.83 5.25
C ILE A 115 6.60 -6.95 5.59
N THR A 116 7.11 -8.13 5.87
CA THR A 116 6.29 -9.30 6.23
C THR A 116 5.88 -9.35 7.70
N GLY A 117 6.48 -8.49 8.55
CA GLY A 117 6.26 -8.47 9.99
C GLY A 117 6.98 -9.61 10.75
N LYS A 118 7.69 -10.50 10.07
CA LYS A 118 8.51 -11.57 10.66
C LYS A 118 9.96 -11.10 10.80
N ASP A 119 10.62 -11.54 11.88
CA ASP A 119 12.06 -11.31 12.13
C ASP A 119 12.51 -9.87 11.92
N VAL A 120 11.70 -8.93 12.43
CA VAL A 120 11.95 -7.50 12.31
C VAL A 120 13.10 -7.09 13.23
N SER A 121 14.32 -7.28 12.76
CA SER A 121 15.50 -6.56 13.25
C SER A 121 15.57 -5.18 12.60
N SER A 122 16.39 -4.26 13.12
CA SER A 122 16.61 -2.93 12.54
C SER A 122 17.80 -2.98 11.58
N PRO A 123 17.62 -3.33 10.28
CA PRO A 123 18.67 -3.14 9.30
C PRO A 123 18.88 -1.63 9.07
N SER A 124 20.13 -1.25 8.84
CA SER A 124 20.50 0.10 8.43
C SER A 124 20.03 0.38 6.98
N ILE A 125 18.73 0.30 6.69
CA ILE A 125 18.18 0.44 5.32
C ILE A 125 18.32 1.85 4.75
N LEU A 126 18.60 2.84 5.63
CA LEU A 126 18.93 4.20 5.24
C LEU A 126 20.44 4.40 5.06
N ASP A 127 21.26 3.43 5.45
CA ASP A 127 22.70 3.47 5.30
C ASP A 127 23.06 3.07 3.87
N LYS A 128 23.66 4.02 3.15
CA LYS A 128 24.05 3.88 1.74
C LYS A 128 25.46 3.33 1.56
N SER A 129 26.13 2.92 2.64
CA SER A 129 27.56 2.60 2.65
C SER A 129 27.95 1.36 1.84
#